data_AF-A0A0M2RX73-F1
#
_entry.id   AF-A0A0M2RX73-F1
#
_cell.length_a   1.000
_cell.length_b   1.000
_cell.length_c   1.000
_cell.angle_alpha   90.00
_cell.angle_beta   90.00
_cell.angle_gamma   90.00
#
_symmetry.space_group_name_H-M   'P 1'
#
loop_
_entity.id
_entity.type
_entity.pdbx_description
1 polymer ?
#
loop_
_entity_poly.entity_id
_entity_poly.type
_entity_poly.pdbx_seq_one_letter_code
_entity_poly.pdbx_strand_id
1 'polypeptide(L)'
;MSVDRTGDVPLDFGIEPPGPTKTAPLRPIEVLRPRFFDRCPICGDPATTEEHVPPQRLGGTKMTRTCDRCNHGFGSLVEADLVDWFDGALTMPSFQSDAVRGKRQTSRLLMRWTPNGEFVLFPEGRSDPAVSEILAAGDVTLEVSPPDENRLRLALLKSMYLAVCIKAGIPEGEPADRVRAELLAVRNAKRRADVPVSAIARGLTVLRHWGDPIIEESVVLAEVQQETAPILGVLLAGRVFVSLSSTGGEAMPAPAGRLAHRLQVGAPVKGTVASVRPEPPPLQSRRNRPG
;
A
#
# COMPACT_ATOMS: atom_id res chain seq x y z
N MET A 1 -17.93 25.53 -11.42
CA MET A 1 -17.28 24.96 -12.62
C MET A 1 -17.29 23.46 -12.43
N SER A 2 -18.19 22.76 -13.12
CA SER A 2 -18.34 21.30 -13.04
C SER A 2 -17.28 20.67 -13.92
N VAL A 3 -16.33 19.94 -13.32
CA VAL A 3 -15.38 19.15 -14.10
C VAL A 3 -16.03 17.79 -14.32
N ASP A 4 -16.66 17.66 -15.49
CA ASP A 4 -17.08 16.38 -16.04
C ASP A 4 -15.81 15.64 -16.49
N ARG A 5 -15.27 14.80 -15.61
CA ARG A 5 -14.21 13.82 -15.91
C ARG A 5 -14.79 12.42 -15.68
N THR A 6 -15.74 12.06 -16.54
CA THR A 6 -16.33 10.71 -16.63
C THR A 6 -15.60 9.87 -17.70
N GLY A 7 -14.27 10.00 -17.77
CA GLY A 7 -13.43 9.10 -18.56
C GLY A 7 -13.01 7.92 -17.71
N ASP A 8 -13.20 6.70 -18.22
CA ASP A 8 -12.72 5.47 -17.59
C ASP A 8 -11.20 5.52 -17.40
N VAL A 9 -10.72 5.43 -16.15
CA VAL A 9 -9.29 5.42 -15.83
C VAL A 9 -8.86 4.00 -15.45
N PRO A 10 -7.79 3.46 -16.06
CA PRO A 10 -7.33 2.10 -15.75
C PRO A 10 -6.67 2.00 -14.37
N LEU A 11 -7.00 0.93 -13.64
CA LEU A 11 -6.35 0.51 -12.40
C LEU A 11 -5.64 -0.83 -12.57
N ASP A 12 -4.47 -0.98 -11.96
CA ASP A 12 -3.66 -2.20 -12.03
C ASP A 12 -4.08 -3.26 -11.00
N PHE A 13 -4.21 -4.51 -11.45
CA PHE A 13 -4.33 -5.70 -10.60
C PHE A 13 -2.93 -6.12 -10.11
N GLY A 14 -2.40 -5.49 -9.07
CA GLY A 14 -1.12 -5.89 -8.48
C GLY A 14 -0.78 -5.16 -7.17
N ILE A 15 -0.22 -5.92 -6.23
CA ILE A 15 0.45 -5.39 -5.02
C ILE A 15 1.94 -5.12 -5.32
N GLU A 16 2.48 -5.63 -6.42
CA GLU A 16 3.88 -5.39 -6.79
C GLU A 16 4.08 -4.14 -7.67
N PRO A 17 5.23 -3.43 -7.55
CA PRO A 17 5.65 -2.37 -8.46
C PRO A 17 5.75 -2.88 -9.91
N PRO A 18 5.62 -1.99 -10.90
CA PRO A 18 4.96 -2.30 -12.14
C PRO A 18 5.70 -3.38 -12.94
N GLY A 19 5.03 -4.51 -13.12
CA GLY A 19 5.16 -5.40 -14.27
C GLY A 19 3.93 -5.21 -15.17
N PRO A 20 3.78 -5.98 -16.26
CA PRO A 20 2.54 -5.98 -17.03
C PRO A 20 1.39 -6.49 -16.14
N THR A 21 0.63 -5.56 -15.56
CA THR A 21 -0.58 -5.86 -14.79
C THR A 21 -1.81 -5.79 -15.69
N LYS A 22 -2.78 -6.67 -15.44
CA LYS A 22 -4.13 -6.49 -16.00
C LYS A 22 -4.63 -5.13 -15.50
N THR A 23 -5.30 -4.38 -16.37
CA THR A 23 -5.95 -3.12 -15.99
C THR A 23 -7.46 -3.29 -15.98
N ALA A 24 -8.17 -2.60 -15.09
CA ALA A 24 -9.63 -2.48 -15.14
C ALA A 24 -10.09 -1.02 -15.15
N PRO A 25 -11.14 -0.67 -15.93
CA PRO A 25 -11.79 0.64 -15.87
C PRO A 25 -12.38 0.91 -14.48
N LEU A 26 -12.13 2.10 -13.94
CA LEU A 26 -12.77 2.61 -12.73
C LEU A 26 -13.74 3.76 -13.06
N ARG A 27 -14.95 3.67 -12.50
CA ARG A 27 -15.96 4.72 -12.50
C ARG A 27 -16.16 5.28 -11.08
N PRO A 28 -15.84 6.56 -10.83
CA PRO A 28 -16.19 7.24 -9.58
C PRO A 28 -17.71 7.38 -9.45
N ILE A 29 -18.25 7.14 -8.25
CA ILE A 29 -19.69 7.25 -7.97
C ILE A 29 -19.97 8.48 -7.09
N GLU A 30 -19.29 8.57 -5.94
CA GLU A 30 -19.61 9.59 -4.94
C GLU A 30 -18.37 9.98 -4.13
N VAL A 31 -18.11 11.28 -4.03
CA VAL A 31 -17.11 11.81 -3.08
C VAL A 31 -17.70 11.77 -1.67
N LEU A 32 -17.08 11.01 -0.77
CA LEU A 32 -17.54 10.96 0.62
C LEU A 32 -17.09 12.21 1.37
N ARG A 33 -17.95 12.76 2.23
CA ARG A 33 -17.63 13.90 3.09
C ARG A 33 -17.38 13.44 4.53
N PRO A 34 -16.57 14.16 5.33
CA PRO A 34 -16.30 13.78 6.71
C PRO A 34 -17.57 13.53 7.50
N ARG A 35 -17.58 12.46 8.31
CA ARG A 35 -18.66 12.13 9.24
C ARG A 35 -18.07 11.75 10.59
N PHE A 36 -18.39 12.54 11.59
CA PHE A 36 -17.92 12.35 12.96
C PHE A 36 -18.97 11.61 13.78
N PHE A 37 -18.52 10.61 14.52
CA PHE A 37 -19.35 9.81 15.42
C PHE A 37 -19.00 10.12 16.85
N ASP A 38 -19.97 9.98 17.76
CA ASP A 38 -19.73 10.07 19.21
C ASP A 38 -19.13 8.79 19.79
N ARG A 39 -19.33 7.66 19.09
CA ARG A 39 -18.79 6.34 19.42
C ARG A 39 -17.84 5.87 18.33
N CYS A 40 -16.76 5.22 18.74
CA CYS A 40 -15.73 4.71 17.84
C CYS A 40 -16.34 3.63 16.95
N PRO A 41 -16.29 3.77 15.62
CA PRO A 41 -16.85 2.78 14.71
C PRO A 41 -16.25 1.38 14.86
N ILE A 42 -15.04 1.26 15.42
CA ILE A 42 -14.30 0.00 15.54
C ILE A 42 -14.63 -0.72 16.84
N CYS A 43 -14.63 -0.03 17.98
CA CYS A 43 -14.76 -0.66 19.30
C CYS A 43 -15.98 -0.21 20.12
N GLY A 44 -16.70 0.82 19.70
CA GLY A 44 -17.86 1.36 20.43
C GLY A 44 -17.54 2.33 21.57
N ASP A 45 -16.27 2.44 22.01
CA ASP A 45 -15.83 3.42 23.02
C ASP A 45 -16.07 4.88 22.56
N PRO A 46 -16.10 5.87 23.46
CA PRO A 46 -16.20 7.28 23.06
C PRO A 46 -15.14 7.69 22.02
N ALA A 47 -15.58 8.34 20.94
CA ALA A 47 -14.71 8.75 19.85
C ALA A 47 -14.19 10.18 20.08
N THR A 48 -12.95 10.28 20.53
CA THR A 48 -12.32 11.53 20.97
C THR A 48 -11.24 12.06 20.03
N THR A 49 -10.78 11.25 19.08
CA THR A 49 -9.62 11.56 18.24
C THR A 49 -10.00 11.58 16.77
N GLU A 50 -9.57 12.61 16.04
CA GLU A 50 -9.79 12.71 14.59
C GLU A 50 -8.90 11.71 13.85
N GLU A 51 -9.52 10.95 12.95
CA GLU A 51 -8.91 9.87 12.20
C GLU A 51 -8.75 10.25 10.73
N HIS A 52 -7.54 10.01 10.19
CA HIS A 52 -7.29 10.16 8.76
C HIS A 52 -7.79 8.92 8.01
N VAL A 53 -8.57 9.11 6.93
CA VAL A 53 -9.02 7.99 6.08
C VAL A 53 -8.73 8.33 4.62
N PRO A 54 -7.77 7.66 3.93
CA PRO A 54 -6.77 6.72 4.47
C PRO A 54 -5.76 7.42 5.42
N PRO A 55 -4.69 6.75 5.91
CA PRO A 55 -3.65 7.44 6.69
C PRO A 55 -3.07 8.67 5.97
N GLN A 56 -2.68 9.70 6.73
CA GLN A 56 -2.24 10.99 6.17
C GLN A 56 -1.11 10.87 5.13
N ARG A 57 -0.16 9.95 5.35
CA ARG A 57 0.96 9.71 4.42
C ARG A 57 0.54 9.16 3.05
N LEU A 58 -0.66 8.60 2.94
CA LEU A 58 -1.24 8.18 1.66
C LEU A 58 -1.99 9.32 0.95
N GLY A 59 -2.04 10.53 1.54
CA GLY A 59 -2.86 11.65 1.06
C GLY A 59 -4.25 11.71 1.70
N GLY A 60 -4.47 10.96 2.78
CA GLY A 60 -5.75 11.02 3.48
C GLY A 60 -5.91 12.25 4.37
N THR A 61 -7.15 12.65 4.57
CA THR A 61 -7.55 13.78 5.42
C THR A 61 -8.36 13.28 6.62
N LYS A 62 -8.63 14.16 7.59
CA LYS A 62 -9.45 13.85 8.76
C LYS A 62 -10.91 13.67 8.34
N MET A 63 -11.36 12.42 8.26
CA MET A 63 -12.68 12.08 7.71
C MET A 63 -13.66 11.57 8.76
N THR A 64 -13.18 11.13 9.93
CA THR A 64 -14.04 10.64 11.01
C THR A 64 -13.37 10.76 12.38
N ARG A 65 -14.02 10.26 13.44
CA ARG A 65 -13.45 10.16 14.78
C ARG A 65 -13.42 8.70 15.25
N THR A 66 -12.34 8.35 15.94
CA THR A 66 -12.13 7.05 16.60
C THR A 66 -11.72 7.30 18.06
N CYS A 67 -11.66 6.25 18.88
CA CYS A 67 -11.03 6.37 20.19
C CYS A 67 -9.51 6.39 20.05
N ASP A 68 -8.81 7.01 21.01
CA ASP A 68 -7.35 7.15 21.05
C ASP A 68 -6.61 5.81 20.80
N ARG A 69 -7.06 4.76 21.51
CA ARG A 69 -6.47 3.42 21.39
C ARG A 69 -6.60 2.83 19.99
N CYS A 70 -7.74 3.03 19.33
CA CYS A 70 -7.91 2.60 17.95
C CYS A 70 -7.07 3.47 17.01
N ASN A 71 -7.08 4.79 17.17
CA ASN A 71 -6.32 5.71 16.32
C ASN A 71 -4.83 5.36 16.27
N HIS A 72 -4.20 5.20 17.44
CA HIS A 72 -2.76 4.95 17.55
C HIS A 72 -2.35 3.49 17.38
N GLY A 73 -3.23 2.53 17.71
CA GLY A 73 -2.92 1.10 17.65
C GLY A 73 -2.57 0.63 16.24
N PHE A 74 -3.35 1.04 15.23
CA PHE A 74 -3.13 0.60 13.85
C PHE A 74 -1.89 1.24 13.20
N GLY A 75 -1.59 2.50 13.53
CA GLY A 75 -0.47 3.25 12.96
C GLY A 75 0.86 2.49 13.02
N SER A 76 1.20 2.01 14.22
CA SER A 76 2.46 1.28 14.46
C SER A 76 2.40 -0.20 14.07
N LEU A 77 1.21 -0.81 14.08
CA LEU A 77 1.05 -2.25 13.86
C LEU A 77 0.90 -2.62 12.40
N VAL A 78 0.15 -1.85 11.61
CA VAL A 78 -0.23 -2.25 10.24
C VAL A 78 -0.11 -1.13 9.20
N GLU A 79 -0.35 0.13 9.56
CA GLU A 79 -0.37 1.21 8.57
C GLU A 79 1.02 1.53 8.01
N ALA A 80 2.08 1.27 8.77
CA ALA A 80 3.45 1.39 8.29
C ALA A 80 3.70 0.53 7.04
N ASP A 81 3.24 -0.73 7.01
CA ASP A 81 3.38 -1.60 5.83
C ASP A 81 2.56 -1.08 4.64
N LEU A 82 1.37 -0.51 4.90
CA LEU A 82 0.56 0.11 3.84
C LEU A 82 1.27 1.33 3.23
N VAL A 83 1.87 2.19 4.06
CA VAL A 83 2.66 3.34 3.60
C VAL A 83 3.90 2.89 2.84
N ASP A 84 4.61 1.88 3.34
CA ASP A 84 5.78 1.32 2.66
C ASP A 84 5.42 0.71 1.31
N TRP A 85 4.32 -0.04 1.25
CA TRP A 85 3.78 -0.51 -0.02
C TRP A 85 3.43 0.65 -0.95
N PHE A 86 2.68 1.64 -0.46
CA PHE A 86 2.27 2.80 -1.25
C PHE A 86 3.45 3.65 -1.74
N ASP A 87 4.54 3.74 -1.01
CA ASP A 87 5.71 4.47 -1.49
C ASP A 87 6.66 3.59 -2.32
N GLY A 88 6.35 2.30 -2.52
CA GLY A 88 7.26 1.35 -3.18
C GLY A 88 8.56 1.18 -2.41
N ALA A 89 8.46 1.09 -1.08
CA ALA A 89 9.59 1.11 -0.18
C ALA A 89 9.95 -0.28 0.36
N LEU A 90 11.25 -0.50 0.52
CA LEU A 90 11.87 -1.65 1.14
C LEU A 90 12.42 -1.24 2.50
N THR A 91 12.20 -2.08 3.51
CA THR A 91 12.53 -1.78 4.91
C THR A 91 13.71 -2.59 5.40
N MET A 92 14.34 -2.12 6.48
CA MET A 92 15.56 -2.70 7.08
C MET A 92 16.67 -3.06 6.07
N PRO A 93 16.97 -2.19 5.09
CA PRO A 93 17.99 -2.45 4.09
C PRO A 93 19.37 -2.59 4.73
N SER A 94 20.08 -3.66 4.39
CA SER A 94 21.44 -3.93 4.82
C SER A 94 22.31 -4.21 3.60
N PHE A 95 23.40 -3.47 3.47
CA PHE A 95 24.37 -3.57 2.41
C PHE A 95 25.64 -4.25 2.90
N GLN A 96 26.26 -5.03 2.02
CA GLN A 96 27.55 -5.68 2.24
C GLN A 96 28.32 -5.81 0.92
N SER A 97 29.62 -5.60 0.96
CA SER A 97 30.56 -5.99 -0.10
C SER A 97 31.77 -6.68 0.50
N ASP A 98 32.52 -7.42 -0.31
CA ASP A 98 33.76 -8.06 0.15
C ASP A 98 34.90 -7.04 0.35
N ALA A 99 34.79 -5.88 -0.30
CA ALA A 99 35.77 -4.79 -0.22
C ALA A 99 35.67 -3.98 1.09
N VAL A 100 34.50 -3.96 1.75
CA VAL A 100 34.27 -3.15 2.96
C VAL A 100 33.80 -4.05 4.09
N ARG A 101 34.49 -3.98 5.23
CA ARG A 101 34.20 -4.88 6.37
C ARG A 101 32.85 -4.57 7.02
N GLY A 102 31.99 -5.58 7.02
CA GLY A 102 30.76 -5.66 7.79
C GLY A 102 29.54 -5.05 7.10
N LYS A 103 28.36 -5.36 7.63
CA LYS A 103 27.08 -4.88 7.11
C LYS A 103 26.85 -3.42 7.50
N ARG A 104 26.21 -2.64 6.63
CA ARG A 104 25.77 -1.26 6.90
C ARG A 104 24.32 -1.08 6.50
N GLN A 105 23.62 -0.16 7.16
CA GLN A 105 22.17 -0.02 7.02
C GLN A 105 21.77 1.38 6.59
N THR A 106 20.63 1.46 5.93
CA THR A 106 19.85 2.70 5.82
C THR A 106 18.46 2.47 6.41
N SER A 107 17.71 3.54 6.67
CA SER A 107 16.36 3.42 7.24
C SER A 107 15.38 2.76 6.27
N ARG A 108 15.36 3.20 5.02
CA ARG A 108 14.39 2.78 3.99
C ARG A 108 15.00 2.95 2.59
N LEU A 109 14.62 2.09 1.66
CA LEU A 109 14.95 2.24 0.24
C LEU A 109 13.68 2.37 -0.58
N LEU A 110 13.54 3.48 -1.30
CA LEU A 110 12.48 3.65 -2.28
C LEU A 110 12.90 3.03 -3.60
N MET A 111 12.11 2.10 -4.11
CA MET A 111 12.33 1.50 -5.43
C MET A 111 11.55 2.27 -6.49
N ARG A 112 12.25 2.74 -7.52
CA ARG A 112 11.69 3.58 -8.59
C ARG A 112 12.06 2.98 -9.93
N TRP A 113 11.14 2.96 -10.89
CA TRP A 113 11.41 2.40 -12.21
C TRP A 113 11.69 3.53 -13.21
N THR A 114 12.60 3.27 -14.14
CA THR A 114 12.87 4.13 -15.30
C THR A 114 11.98 3.70 -16.46
N PRO A 115 11.75 4.58 -17.46
CA PRO A 115 11.02 4.22 -18.69
C PRO A 115 11.63 3.02 -19.46
N ASN A 116 12.92 2.76 -19.26
CA ASN A 116 13.62 1.65 -19.90
C ASN A 116 13.45 0.31 -19.15
N GLY A 117 12.67 0.28 -18.05
CA GLY A 117 12.48 -0.91 -17.23
C GLY A 117 13.65 -1.23 -16.29
N GLU A 118 14.56 -0.27 -16.07
CA GLU A 118 15.57 -0.35 -15.01
C GLU A 118 14.97 0.18 -13.70
N PHE A 119 15.58 -0.13 -12.55
CA PHE A 119 15.15 0.46 -11.28
C PHE A 119 16.29 1.21 -10.59
N VAL A 120 15.90 2.25 -9.85
CA VAL A 120 16.74 3.07 -9.00
C VAL A 120 16.31 2.83 -7.55
N LEU A 121 17.29 2.56 -6.69
CA LEU A 121 17.10 2.50 -5.25
C LEU A 121 17.51 3.84 -4.64
N PHE A 122 16.56 4.52 -4.01
CA PHE A 122 16.78 5.82 -3.38
C PHE A 122 16.72 5.68 -1.85
N PRO A 123 17.83 5.87 -1.13
CA PRO A 123 17.83 5.89 0.33
C PRO A 123 16.98 7.04 0.86
N GLU A 124 16.05 6.73 1.76
CA GLU A 124 15.23 7.72 2.46
C GLU A 124 15.47 7.63 3.97
N GLY A 125 15.77 8.76 4.60
CA GLY A 125 16.05 8.86 6.02
C GLY A 125 17.54 8.72 6.36
N ARG A 126 17.83 8.16 7.54
CA ARG A 126 19.20 8.05 8.04
C ARG A 126 19.93 6.93 7.32
N SER A 127 21.09 7.25 6.75
CA SER A 127 22.01 6.27 6.16
C SER A 127 23.32 6.25 6.93
N ASP A 128 23.89 5.05 7.12
CA ASP A 128 25.27 4.92 7.56
C ASP A 128 26.20 5.49 6.46
N PRO A 129 27.19 6.35 6.79
CA PRO A 129 28.09 6.94 5.81
C PRO A 129 28.87 5.90 4.98
N ALA A 130 29.19 4.74 5.56
CA ALA A 130 29.93 3.68 4.89
C ALA A 130 29.09 2.92 3.84
N VAL A 131 27.77 3.18 3.74
CA VAL A 131 26.95 2.65 2.64
C VAL A 131 27.47 3.14 1.29
N SER A 132 27.91 4.39 1.19
CA SER A 132 28.45 4.93 -0.06
C SER A 132 29.73 4.22 -0.49
N GLU A 133 30.60 3.85 0.46
CA GLU A 133 31.82 3.08 0.19
C GLU A 133 31.50 1.65 -0.28
N ILE A 134 30.51 1.01 0.35
CA ILE A 134 30.03 -0.33 -0.07
C ILE A 134 29.47 -0.27 -1.48
N LEU A 135 28.63 0.72 -1.80
CA LEU A 135 28.06 0.90 -3.13
C LEU A 135 29.14 1.19 -4.19
N ALA A 136 30.17 1.95 -3.84
CA ALA A 136 31.29 2.25 -4.72
C ALA A 136 32.15 1.02 -5.09
N ALA A 137 32.05 -0.07 -4.32
CA ALA A 137 32.75 -1.33 -4.62
C ALA A 137 32.16 -2.08 -5.84
N GLY A 138 30.98 -1.70 -6.33
CA GLY A 138 30.34 -2.28 -7.53
C GLY A 138 29.58 -3.58 -7.25
N ASP A 139 30.22 -4.57 -6.64
CA ASP A 139 29.60 -5.84 -6.23
C ASP A 139 29.01 -5.73 -4.81
N VAL A 140 27.68 -5.72 -4.71
CA VAL A 140 26.99 -5.54 -3.42
C VAL A 140 25.92 -6.60 -3.18
N THR A 141 25.87 -7.11 -1.96
CA THR A 141 24.72 -7.86 -1.45
C THR A 141 23.80 -6.91 -0.69
N LEU A 142 22.53 -6.86 -1.11
CA LEU A 142 21.47 -6.12 -0.47
C LEU A 142 20.48 -7.09 0.20
N GLU A 143 20.32 -6.98 1.51
CA GLU A 143 19.24 -7.63 2.26
C GLU A 143 18.14 -6.61 2.57
N VAL A 144 16.89 -6.92 2.26
CA VAL A 144 15.72 -6.05 2.49
C VAL A 144 14.54 -6.84 3.02
N SER A 145 13.56 -6.15 3.61
CA SER A 145 12.25 -6.70 3.96
C SER A 145 11.16 -5.95 3.20
N PRO A 146 10.39 -6.64 2.33
CA PRO A 146 9.23 -6.02 1.70
C PRO A 146 8.16 -5.74 2.76
N PRO A 147 7.19 -4.87 2.46
CA PRO A 147 6.02 -4.68 3.30
C PRO A 147 5.26 -6.00 3.49
N ASP A 148 4.77 -6.23 4.70
CA ASP A 148 4.00 -7.44 5.00
C ASP A 148 2.58 -7.32 4.44
N GLU A 149 2.25 -8.23 3.52
CA GLU A 149 0.99 -8.18 2.79
C GLU A 149 -0.24 -8.38 3.70
N ASN A 150 -0.14 -9.17 4.78
CA ASN A 150 -1.26 -9.33 5.70
C ASN A 150 -1.51 -8.03 6.45
N ARG A 151 -0.43 -7.38 6.91
CA ARG A 151 -0.53 -6.11 7.65
C ARG A 151 -1.03 -4.97 6.75
N LEU A 152 -0.53 -4.83 5.52
CA LEU A 152 -1.06 -3.80 4.61
C LEU A 152 -2.54 -4.03 4.28
N ARG A 153 -2.96 -5.29 4.05
CA ARG A 153 -4.38 -5.60 3.77
C ARG A 153 -5.29 -5.31 4.96
N LEU A 154 -4.82 -5.54 6.19
CA LEU A 154 -5.55 -5.15 7.41
C LEU A 154 -5.69 -3.63 7.55
N ALA A 155 -4.67 -2.86 7.17
CA ALA A 155 -4.77 -1.39 7.13
C ALA A 155 -5.74 -0.89 6.04
N LEU A 156 -5.79 -1.56 4.88
CA LEU A 156 -6.79 -1.32 3.84
C LEU A 156 -8.21 -1.68 4.31
N LEU A 157 -8.37 -2.81 5.01
CA LEU A 157 -9.63 -3.22 5.63
C LEU A 157 -10.15 -2.16 6.60
N LYS A 158 -9.28 -1.63 7.47
CA LYS A 158 -9.61 -0.51 8.37
C LYS A 158 -10.10 0.69 7.57
N SER A 159 -9.33 1.14 6.59
CA SER A 159 -9.65 2.34 5.80
C SER A 159 -10.99 2.20 5.06
N MET A 160 -11.23 1.05 4.45
CA MET A 160 -12.47 0.73 3.75
C MET A 160 -13.66 0.62 4.72
N TYR A 161 -13.50 -0.04 5.87
CA TYR A 161 -14.55 -0.10 6.90
C TYR A 161 -14.94 1.29 7.41
N LEU A 162 -13.96 2.17 7.66
CA LEU A 162 -14.23 3.56 8.06
C LEU A 162 -14.93 4.35 6.95
N ALA A 163 -14.56 4.14 5.68
CA ALA A 163 -15.26 4.73 4.53
C ALA A 163 -16.72 4.28 4.44
N VAL A 164 -17.00 3.00 4.67
CA VAL A 164 -18.38 2.47 4.78
C VAL A 164 -19.12 3.16 5.92
N CYS A 165 -18.48 3.30 7.09
CA CYS A 165 -19.07 4.00 8.22
C CYS A 165 -19.43 5.45 7.87
N ILE A 166 -18.52 6.17 7.22
CA ILE A 166 -18.74 7.55 6.77
C ILE A 166 -19.98 7.63 5.87
N LYS A 167 -20.09 6.73 4.88
CA LYS A 167 -21.22 6.70 3.94
C LYS A 167 -22.55 6.33 4.61
N ALA A 168 -22.59 5.24 5.37
CA ALA A 168 -23.83 4.59 5.79
C ALA A 168 -24.16 4.74 7.28
N GLY A 169 -23.23 5.24 8.09
CA GLY A 169 -23.29 5.14 9.55
C GLY A 169 -22.58 3.86 10.01
N ILE A 170 -22.46 3.67 11.33
CA ILE A 170 -21.79 2.48 11.89
C ILE A 170 -22.67 1.26 11.59
N PRO A 171 -22.24 0.31 10.73
CA PRO A 171 -23.08 -0.81 10.35
C PRO A 171 -23.24 -1.81 11.50
N GLU A 172 -24.41 -2.41 11.63
CA GLU A 172 -24.73 -3.43 12.63
C GLU A 172 -24.96 -4.80 11.98
N GLY A 173 -24.86 -5.87 12.77
CA GLY A 173 -25.07 -7.25 12.33
C GLY A 173 -23.79 -8.03 12.04
N GLU A 174 -23.96 -9.34 11.85
CA GLU A 174 -22.88 -10.33 11.79
C GLU A 174 -21.73 -9.95 10.82
N PRO A 175 -21.99 -9.48 9.58
CA PRO A 175 -20.89 -9.11 8.68
C PRO A 175 -20.03 -7.96 9.23
N ALA A 176 -20.65 -6.95 9.84
CA ALA A 176 -19.95 -5.82 10.44
C ALA A 176 -19.20 -6.23 11.71
N ASP A 177 -19.80 -7.11 12.52
CA ASP A 177 -19.17 -7.65 13.73
C ASP A 177 -17.91 -8.46 13.41
N ARG A 178 -17.92 -9.25 12.32
CA ARG A 178 -16.74 -10.00 11.87
C ARG A 178 -15.58 -9.09 11.47
N VAL A 179 -15.86 -8.01 10.72
CA VAL A 179 -14.84 -7.01 10.37
C VAL A 179 -14.30 -6.32 11.62
N ARG A 180 -15.19 -5.88 12.53
CA ARG A 180 -14.78 -5.30 13.81
C ARG A 180 -13.93 -6.25 14.64
N ALA A 181 -14.28 -7.53 14.72
CA ALA A 181 -13.54 -8.52 15.48
C ALA A 181 -12.08 -8.64 14.99
N GLU A 182 -11.86 -8.68 13.67
CA GLU A 182 -10.50 -8.70 13.13
C GLU A 182 -9.74 -7.40 13.40
N LEU A 183 -10.37 -6.24 13.23
CA LEU A 183 -9.76 -4.94 13.56
C LEU A 183 -9.42 -4.83 15.06
N LEU A 184 -10.29 -5.33 15.93
CA LEU A 184 -10.04 -5.39 17.38
C LEU A 184 -8.90 -6.34 17.71
N ALA A 185 -8.78 -7.47 17.01
CA ALA A 185 -7.67 -8.40 17.19
C ALA A 185 -6.32 -7.74 16.82
N VAL A 186 -6.28 -6.96 15.74
CA VAL A 186 -5.11 -6.12 15.40
C VAL A 186 -4.82 -5.10 16.49
N ARG A 187 -5.81 -4.31 16.91
CA ARG A 187 -5.67 -3.30 17.98
C ARG A 187 -5.14 -3.90 19.28
N ASN A 188 -5.50 -5.15 19.57
CA ASN A 188 -5.10 -5.86 20.79
C ASN A 188 -3.74 -6.56 20.68
N ALA A 189 -3.14 -6.64 19.49
CA ALA A 189 -1.81 -7.19 19.33
C ALA A 189 -0.77 -6.33 20.07
N LYS A 190 0.17 -6.98 20.75
CA LYS A 190 1.19 -6.27 21.55
C LYS A 190 2.30 -5.71 20.67
N ARG A 191 2.61 -6.39 19.56
CA ARG A 191 3.69 -6.08 18.63
C ARG A 191 3.29 -6.54 17.22
N ARG A 192 4.01 -6.06 16.20
CA ARG A 192 3.76 -6.39 14.78
C ARG A 192 3.77 -7.90 14.50
N ALA A 193 4.62 -8.66 15.18
CA ALA A 193 4.69 -10.12 15.05
C ALA A 193 3.47 -10.85 15.63
N ASP A 194 2.73 -10.20 16.53
CA ASP A 194 1.55 -10.76 17.19
C ASP A 194 0.25 -10.40 16.42
N VAL A 195 0.36 -9.68 15.29
CA VAL A 195 -0.80 -9.31 14.45
C VAL A 195 -1.35 -10.56 13.76
N PRO A 196 -2.64 -10.88 13.95
CA PRO A 196 -3.21 -12.10 13.40
C PRO A 196 -3.33 -12.03 11.88
N VAL A 197 -3.34 -13.22 11.28
CA VAL A 197 -3.76 -13.37 9.90
C VAL A 197 -5.27 -13.19 9.80
N SER A 198 -5.71 -12.38 8.83
CA SER A 198 -7.13 -12.11 8.60
C SER A 198 -7.61 -12.74 7.29
N ALA A 199 -8.68 -13.52 7.35
CA ALA A 199 -9.28 -14.12 6.17
C ALA A 199 -10.07 -13.07 5.36
N ILE A 200 -10.68 -12.08 6.02
CA ILE A 200 -11.43 -11.04 5.34
C ILE A 200 -10.48 -10.09 4.60
N ALA A 201 -9.39 -9.67 5.23
CA ALA A 201 -8.37 -8.81 4.61
C ALA A 201 -7.70 -9.51 3.41
N ARG A 202 -7.46 -10.82 3.52
CA ARG A 202 -7.00 -11.67 2.42
C ARG A 202 -7.95 -11.68 1.22
N GLY A 203 -9.25 -11.66 1.48
CA GLY A 203 -10.28 -11.62 0.45
C GLY A 203 -10.47 -10.25 -0.20
N LEU A 204 -9.77 -9.21 0.24
CA LEU A 204 -9.91 -7.89 -0.38
C LEU A 204 -9.44 -7.90 -1.83
N THR A 205 -10.25 -7.32 -2.71
CA THR A 205 -9.79 -6.86 -4.02
C THR A 205 -9.10 -5.52 -3.83
N VAL A 206 -7.81 -5.46 -4.17
CA VAL A 206 -6.99 -4.25 -4.05
C VAL A 206 -6.41 -3.94 -5.42
N LEU A 207 -6.68 -2.73 -5.92
CA LEU A 207 -6.10 -2.23 -7.16
C LEU A 207 -5.42 -0.90 -6.88
N ARG A 208 -4.42 -0.60 -7.71
CA ARG A 208 -3.59 0.58 -7.49
C ARG A 208 -3.35 1.35 -8.78
N HIS A 209 -3.30 2.66 -8.67
CA HIS A 209 -2.83 3.58 -9.69
C HIS A 209 -1.44 4.12 -9.31
N TRP A 210 -0.49 4.07 -10.25
CA TRP A 210 0.91 4.45 -10.02
C TRP A 210 1.25 5.91 -10.43
N GLY A 211 0.28 6.67 -10.94
CA GLY A 211 0.44 8.06 -11.35
C GLY A 211 -0.11 9.09 -10.37
N ASP A 212 -0.40 10.28 -10.89
CA ASP A 212 -1.11 11.34 -10.16
C ASP A 212 -2.48 10.84 -9.68
N PRO A 213 -3.03 11.35 -8.57
CA PRO A 213 -4.34 10.91 -8.10
C PRO A 213 -5.37 11.06 -9.22
N ILE A 214 -6.16 10.01 -9.45
CA ILE A 214 -7.25 10.02 -10.43
C ILE A 214 -8.26 11.13 -10.07
N ILE A 215 -8.49 11.28 -8.75
CA ILE A 215 -9.30 12.31 -8.13
C ILE A 215 -8.55 12.84 -6.91
N GLU A 216 -8.53 14.15 -6.71
CA GLU A 216 -7.88 14.82 -5.57
C GLU A 216 -8.72 14.77 -4.27
N GLU A 217 -9.45 13.68 -4.04
CA GLU A 217 -10.34 13.49 -2.89
C GLU A 217 -9.86 12.32 -2.02
N SER A 218 -10.03 12.46 -0.70
CA SER A 218 -9.51 11.50 0.29
C SER A 218 -10.18 10.13 0.17
N VAL A 219 -11.50 10.11 0.00
CA VAL A 219 -12.31 8.89 -0.10
C VAL A 219 -13.43 9.09 -1.11
N VAL A 220 -13.50 8.19 -2.08
CA VAL A 220 -14.53 8.18 -3.12
C VAL A 220 -15.14 6.79 -3.18
N LEU A 221 -16.47 6.68 -3.15
CA LEU A 221 -17.16 5.45 -3.53
C LEU A 221 -16.99 5.28 -5.05
N ALA A 222 -16.54 4.11 -5.48
CA ALA A 222 -16.24 3.86 -6.89
C ALA A 222 -16.62 2.43 -7.29
N GLU A 223 -16.71 2.21 -8.58
CA GLU A 223 -17.01 0.93 -9.18
C GLU A 223 -15.91 0.57 -10.18
N VAL A 224 -15.45 -0.67 -10.14
CA VAL A 224 -14.50 -1.22 -11.10
C VAL A 224 -15.24 -2.16 -12.04
N GLN A 225 -15.11 -1.94 -13.34
CA GLN A 225 -15.71 -2.79 -14.36
C GLN A 225 -14.90 -4.08 -14.51
N GLN A 226 -15.56 -5.22 -14.38
CA GLN A 226 -14.99 -6.54 -14.71
C GLN A 226 -15.85 -7.23 -15.77
N GLU A 227 -15.28 -8.29 -16.38
CA GLU A 227 -15.95 -9.09 -17.40
C GLU A 227 -17.24 -9.76 -16.92
N THR A 228 -17.32 -10.12 -15.63
CA THR A 228 -18.45 -10.85 -15.05
C THR A 228 -19.50 -9.93 -14.40
N ALA A 229 -19.06 -9.01 -13.55
CA ALA A 229 -19.91 -8.01 -12.91
C ALA A 229 -19.07 -6.86 -12.38
N PRO A 230 -19.60 -5.64 -12.30
CA PRO A 230 -18.91 -4.54 -11.66
C PRO A 230 -18.70 -4.81 -10.16
N ILE A 231 -17.56 -4.37 -9.64
CA ILE A 231 -17.22 -4.45 -8.22
C ILE A 231 -17.35 -3.06 -7.60
N LEU A 232 -18.23 -2.92 -6.62
CA LEU A 232 -18.35 -1.72 -5.80
C LEU A 232 -17.27 -1.71 -4.72
N GLY A 233 -16.61 -0.57 -4.50
CA GLY A 233 -15.60 -0.40 -3.47
C GLY A 233 -15.30 1.06 -3.18
N VAL A 234 -14.17 1.31 -2.54
CA VAL A 234 -13.72 2.67 -2.21
C VAL A 234 -12.38 2.95 -2.85
N LEU A 235 -12.24 4.12 -3.46
CA LEU A 235 -10.99 4.69 -3.94
C LEU A 235 -10.45 5.62 -2.85
N LEU A 236 -9.29 5.24 -2.30
CA LEU A 236 -8.56 5.94 -1.26
C LEU A 236 -7.50 6.85 -1.89
N ALA A 237 -7.52 8.12 -1.50
CA ALA A 237 -6.61 9.18 -1.97
C ALA A 237 -6.45 9.21 -3.51
N GLY A 238 -7.52 8.93 -4.24
CA GLY A 238 -7.53 8.88 -5.70
C GLY A 238 -6.65 7.80 -6.33
N ARG A 239 -6.08 6.86 -5.57
CA ARG A 239 -5.03 5.96 -6.07
C ARG A 239 -5.18 4.49 -5.71
N VAL A 240 -5.83 4.16 -4.58
CA VAL A 240 -5.95 2.77 -4.14
C VAL A 240 -7.41 2.39 -4.04
N PHE A 241 -7.86 1.49 -4.91
CA PHE A 241 -9.20 0.93 -4.84
C PHE A 241 -9.21 -0.31 -3.95
N VAL A 242 -10.19 -0.41 -3.07
CA VAL A 242 -10.38 -1.54 -2.15
C VAL A 242 -11.85 -1.95 -2.13
N SER A 243 -12.11 -3.26 -2.23
CA SER A 243 -13.45 -3.83 -2.08
C SER A 243 -13.44 -5.17 -1.33
N LEU A 244 -14.54 -5.44 -0.61
CA LEU A 244 -14.92 -6.75 -0.06
C LEU A 244 -15.58 -7.61 -1.15
N SER A 245 -14.90 -7.87 -2.26
CA SER A 245 -15.38 -8.78 -3.29
C SER A 245 -14.81 -10.18 -3.07
N SER A 246 -15.68 -11.18 -2.95
CA SER A 246 -15.35 -12.56 -2.58
C SER A 246 -14.71 -13.40 -3.69
N THR A 247 -14.03 -12.78 -4.66
CA THR A 247 -13.33 -13.53 -5.71
C THR A 247 -12.09 -14.18 -5.12
N GLY A 248 -12.28 -15.41 -4.63
CA GLY A 248 -11.27 -16.45 -4.41
C GLY A 248 -9.97 -15.96 -3.81
N GLY A 249 -9.84 -16.10 -2.49
CA GLY A 249 -8.54 -15.96 -1.83
C GLY A 249 -7.56 -16.97 -2.42
N GLU A 250 -6.71 -16.53 -3.33
CA GLU A 250 -5.46 -17.22 -3.58
C GLU A 250 -4.72 -17.32 -2.24
N ALA A 251 -4.08 -18.47 -2.01
CA ALA A 251 -3.26 -18.66 -0.84
C ALA A 251 -2.17 -17.56 -0.87
N MET A 252 -2.26 -16.61 0.07
CA MET A 252 -1.22 -15.61 0.20
C MET A 252 0.12 -16.32 0.38
N PRO A 253 1.17 -15.89 -0.33
CA PRO A 253 2.51 -16.35 0.00
C PRO A 253 2.77 -16.06 1.48
N ALA A 254 3.50 -16.96 2.13
CA ALA A 254 4.00 -16.67 3.48
C ALA A 254 4.72 -15.32 3.47
N PRO A 255 4.71 -14.55 4.58
CA PRO A 255 5.41 -13.27 4.63
C PRO A 255 6.81 -13.47 4.07
N ALA A 256 7.12 -12.75 2.99
CA ALA A 256 8.44 -12.83 2.42
C ALA A 256 9.42 -12.46 3.53
N GLY A 257 10.28 -13.40 3.89
CA GLY A 257 11.36 -13.15 4.82
C GLY A 257 12.30 -12.08 4.25
N ARG A 258 13.44 -11.87 4.92
CA ARG A 258 14.47 -11.03 4.32
C ARG A 258 14.85 -11.56 2.95
N LEU A 259 14.73 -10.72 1.94
CA LEU A 259 15.17 -10.99 0.58
C LEU A 259 16.62 -10.55 0.44
N ALA A 260 17.46 -11.42 -0.11
CA ALA A 260 18.85 -11.13 -0.41
C ALA A 260 19.05 -11.04 -1.93
N HIS A 261 19.55 -9.91 -2.39
CA HIS A 261 19.80 -9.63 -3.80
C HIS A 261 21.28 -9.34 -4.00
N ARG A 262 21.88 -9.90 -5.05
CA ARG A 262 23.18 -9.47 -5.55
C ARG A 262 22.96 -8.37 -6.58
N LEU A 263 23.57 -7.22 -6.34
CA LEU A 263 23.47 -6.03 -7.19
C LEU A 263 24.82 -5.77 -7.85
N GLN A 264 24.76 -5.43 -9.14
CA GLN A 264 25.84 -4.77 -9.85
C GLN A 264 25.54 -3.28 -9.83
N VAL A 265 26.29 -2.52 -9.02
CA VAL A 265 26.08 -1.09 -8.85
C VAL A 265 26.82 -0.35 -9.96
N GLY A 266 26.06 0.35 -10.80
CA GLY A 266 26.60 1.23 -11.83
C GLY A 266 27.23 2.50 -11.26
N ALA A 267 27.74 3.36 -12.14
CA ALA A 267 28.30 4.65 -11.72
C ALA A 267 27.25 5.50 -10.97
N PRO A 268 27.64 6.25 -9.91
CA PRO A 268 26.72 7.12 -9.20
C PRO A 268 26.09 8.15 -10.15
N VAL A 269 24.76 8.22 -10.17
CA VAL A 269 24.02 9.21 -10.94
C VAL A 269 23.66 10.39 -10.04
N LYS A 270 23.99 11.62 -10.46
CA LYS A 270 23.54 12.87 -9.82
C LYS A 270 22.53 13.56 -10.72
N GLY A 271 21.41 13.99 -10.18
CA GLY A 271 20.40 14.74 -10.94
C GLY A 271 19.17 15.07 -10.11
N THR A 272 18.30 15.91 -10.68
CA THR A 272 16.97 16.17 -10.13
C THR A 272 16.01 15.13 -10.68
N VAL A 273 15.36 14.36 -9.81
CA VAL A 273 14.26 13.47 -10.21
C VAL A 273 13.05 14.35 -10.54
N ALA A 274 12.92 14.74 -11.81
CA ALA A 274 11.88 15.66 -12.28
C ALA A 274 10.48 15.01 -12.33
N SER A 275 10.43 13.69 -12.52
CA SER A 275 9.23 12.88 -12.32
C SER A 275 9.64 11.44 -12.06
N VAL A 276 8.88 10.75 -11.19
CA VAL A 276 8.86 9.29 -11.19
C VAL A 276 7.47 8.91 -11.65
N ARG A 277 7.35 8.59 -12.94
CA ARG A 277 6.22 7.79 -13.41
C ARG A 277 6.76 6.37 -13.51
N PRO A 278 6.30 5.44 -12.65
CA PRO A 278 6.58 4.03 -12.86
C PRO A 278 5.90 3.66 -14.17
N GLU A 279 6.63 3.66 -15.27
CA GLU A 279 6.17 3.01 -16.48
C GLU A 279 6.40 1.51 -16.28
N PRO A 280 5.40 0.65 -16.55
CA PRO A 280 5.64 -0.77 -16.57
C PRO A 280 6.73 -1.08 -17.58
N PRO A 281 7.65 -2.01 -17.28
CA PRO A 281 8.66 -2.41 -18.23
C PRO A 281 7.96 -2.85 -19.52
N PRO A 282 8.49 -2.48 -20.71
CA PRO A 282 7.95 -2.97 -21.95
C PRO A 282 7.88 -4.50 -21.90
N LEU A 283 6.74 -5.07 -22.30
CA LEU A 283 6.55 -6.52 -22.40
C LEU A 283 7.76 -7.11 -23.13
N GLN A 284 8.64 -7.79 -22.40
CA GLN A 284 9.68 -8.58 -23.06
C GLN A 284 8.95 -9.63 -23.87
N SER A 285 8.96 -9.46 -25.19
CA SER A 285 8.47 -10.46 -26.11
C SER A 285 9.18 -11.76 -25.75
N ARG A 286 8.41 -12.76 -25.30
CA ARG A 286 8.94 -14.09 -25.08
C ARG A 286 9.60 -14.49 -26.40
N ARG A 287 10.93 -14.50 -26.43
CA ARG A 287 11.67 -15.12 -27.53
C ARG A 287 11.20 -16.56 -27.55
N ASN A 288 10.41 -16.91 -28.57
CA ASN A 288 10.09 -18.29 -28.88
C ASN A 288 11.40 -19.06 -28.91
N ARG A 289 11.61 -19.93 -27.91
CA ARG A 289 12.64 -20.95 -28.03
C ARG A 289 12.16 -21.90 -29.13
N PRO A 290 12.91 -22.07 -30.23
CA PRO A 290 12.60 -23.13 -31.18
C PRO A 290 12.75 -24.46 -30.43
N GLY A 291 11.72 -25.29 -30.52
CA GLY A 291 11.76 -26.69 -30.10
C GLY A 291 12.54 -27.54 -31.08
#